data_AF-A0A1M4YHD2-F1
#
_entry.id   AF-A0A1M4YHD2-F1
#
_cell.length_a   1.000
_cell.length_b   1.000
_cell.length_c   1.000
_cell.angle_alpha   90.00
_cell.angle_beta   90.00
_cell.angle_gamma   90.00
#
_symmetry.space_group_name_H-M   'P 1'
#
loop_
_entity.id
_entity.type
_entity.pdbx_description
1 polymer ?
#
loop_
_entity_poly.entity_id
_entity_poly.type
_entity_poly.pdbx_seq_one_letter_code
_entity_poly.pdbx_strand_id
1 'polypeptide(L)'
;MKIEQSEYQADKKQLANLTELRRDSVRASSKTPEGKTLEIYIDTVFYNKDNKIVFLSITKKENRYAINNDDGISYSGECYIGTKELESKKIKILDRLKYSSTSDENDGFDRVQKSLRNIYLTEMEFIDGRFNINDNRFWTSKVWNGK
;
A
#
# COMPACT_ATOMS: atom_id res chain seq x y z
N MET A 1 18.53 -4.00 5.99
CA MET A 1 18.13 -4.90 7.07
C MET A 1 17.70 -6.20 6.43
N LYS A 2 18.15 -7.36 6.93
CA LYS A 2 17.70 -8.65 6.41
C LYS A 2 16.49 -9.08 7.23
N ILE A 3 15.35 -9.30 6.57
CA ILE A 3 14.12 -9.79 7.20
C ILE A 3 13.95 -11.24 6.78
N GLU A 4 13.71 -12.11 7.75
CA GLU A 4 13.44 -13.52 7.50
C GLU A 4 12.10 -13.70 6.79
N GLN A 5 11.98 -14.72 5.93
CA GLN A 5 10.79 -14.93 5.11
C GLN A 5 9.52 -15.10 5.97
N SER A 6 9.62 -15.79 7.10
CA SER A 6 8.50 -15.98 8.03
C SER A 6 8.01 -14.66 8.63
N GLU A 7 8.96 -13.77 8.99
CA GLU A 7 8.65 -12.44 9.49
C GLU A 7 8.03 -11.56 8.41
N TYR A 8 8.53 -11.64 7.18
CA TYR A 8 7.94 -10.93 6.03
C TYR A 8 6.48 -11.32 5.80
N GLN A 9 6.15 -12.62 5.87
CA GLN A 9 4.76 -13.08 5.73
C GLN A 9 3.87 -12.65 6.90
N ALA A 10 4.40 -12.66 8.13
CA ALA A 10 3.69 -12.17 9.31
C ALA A 10 3.38 -10.67 9.20
N ASP A 11 4.36 -9.88 8.77
CA ASP A 11 4.20 -8.44 8.53
C ASP A 11 3.13 -8.17 7.47
N LYS A 12 3.12 -8.91 6.34
CA LYS A 12 2.09 -8.76 5.31
C LYS A 12 0.68 -8.97 5.87
N LYS A 13 0.48 -9.97 6.71
CA LYS A 13 -0.81 -10.24 7.36
C LYS A 13 -1.20 -9.12 8.33
N GLN A 14 -0.25 -8.67 9.15
CA GLN A 14 -0.48 -7.56 10.09
C GLN A 14 -0.83 -6.26 9.35
N LEU A 15 -0.13 -5.96 8.27
CA LEU A 15 -0.34 -4.77 7.44
C LEU A 15 -1.70 -4.78 6.74
N ALA A 16 -2.16 -5.95 6.25
CA ALA A 16 -3.50 -6.08 5.69
C ALA A 16 -4.57 -5.69 6.72
N ASN A 17 -4.50 -6.26 7.93
CA ASN A 17 -5.42 -5.95 9.03
C ASN A 17 -5.37 -4.47 9.44
N LEU A 18 -4.17 -3.89 9.55
CA LEU A 18 -4.01 -2.47 9.89
C LEU A 18 -4.58 -1.54 8.81
N THR A 19 -4.46 -1.93 7.54
CA THR A 19 -5.04 -1.18 6.41
C THR A 19 -6.56 -1.19 6.47
N GLU A 20 -7.16 -2.35 6.78
CA GLU A 20 -8.61 -2.48 6.98
C GLU A 20 -9.12 -1.52 8.06
N LEU A 21 -8.51 -1.59 9.25
CA LEU A 21 -8.86 -0.73 10.39
C LEU A 21 -8.73 0.78 10.06
N ARG A 22 -7.68 1.16 9.33
CA ARG A 22 -7.47 2.55 8.91
C ARG A 22 -8.58 3.01 7.95
N ARG A 23 -8.99 2.16 7.00
CA ARG A 23 -10.08 2.48 6.06
C ARG A 23 -11.41 2.62 6.78
N ASP A 24 -11.71 1.74 7.72
CA ASP A 24 -12.97 1.82 8.49
C ASP A 24 -13.04 3.09 9.34
N SER A 25 -11.91 3.50 9.93
CA SER A 25 -11.81 4.78 10.65
C SER A 25 -12.07 5.99 9.74
N VAL A 26 -11.62 5.96 8.48
CA VAL A 26 -11.91 7.02 7.50
C VAL A 26 -13.37 6.95 7.04
N ARG A 27 -13.93 5.75 6.80
CA ARG A 27 -15.33 5.56 6.39
C ARG A 27 -16.32 6.09 7.42
N ALA A 28 -16.05 5.91 8.70
CA ALA A 28 -16.88 6.46 9.78
C ALA A 28 -17.06 7.99 9.67
N SER A 29 -16.15 8.69 8.98
CA SER A 29 -16.22 10.13 8.75
C SER A 29 -16.84 10.55 7.41
N SER A 30 -17.03 9.64 6.46
CA SER A 30 -17.52 9.95 5.10
C SER A 30 -18.97 9.51 4.86
N LYS A 31 -19.81 10.38 4.29
CA LYS A 31 -21.23 10.09 3.97
C LYS A 31 -21.44 9.34 2.64
N THR A 32 -20.38 9.03 1.90
CA THR A 32 -20.50 8.40 0.57
C THR A 32 -20.38 6.88 0.72
N PRO A 33 -21.35 6.09 0.23
CA PRO A 33 -21.25 4.64 0.29
C PRO A 33 -20.17 4.15 -0.68
N GLU A 34 -18.98 3.88 -0.15
CA GLU A 34 -18.02 3.03 -0.83
C GLU A 34 -18.49 1.58 -0.76
N GLY A 35 -18.34 0.81 -1.84
CA GLY A 35 -18.71 -0.60 -1.83
C GLY A 35 -17.92 -1.42 -0.81
N LYS A 36 -18.48 -2.57 -0.44
CA LYS A 36 -17.95 -3.44 0.62
C LYS A 36 -16.54 -3.89 0.27
N THR A 37 -15.61 -3.76 1.21
CA THR A 37 -14.26 -4.33 1.08
C THR A 37 -14.38 -5.84 1.17
N LEU A 38 -13.85 -6.54 0.18
CA LEU A 38 -13.83 -8.01 0.14
C LEU A 38 -12.50 -8.54 0.65
N GLU A 39 -11.40 -7.92 0.20
CA GLU A 39 -10.06 -8.38 0.53
C GLU A 39 -9.02 -7.26 0.42
N ILE A 40 -7.96 -7.36 1.22
CA ILE A 40 -6.78 -6.48 1.13
C ILE A 40 -5.54 -7.35 0.95
N TYR A 41 -4.83 -7.12 -0.14
CA TYR A 41 -3.57 -7.77 -0.47
C TYR A 41 -2.42 -6.80 -0.26
N ILE A 42 -1.40 -7.25 0.47
CA ILE A 42 -0.10 -6.55 0.48
C ILE A 42 0.72 -7.15 -0.66
N ASP A 43 1.07 -6.35 -1.67
CA ASP A 43 1.91 -6.82 -2.78
C ASP A 43 3.36 -6.97 -2.27
N THR A 44 3.93 -5.84 -1.88
CA THR A 44 5.35 -5.72 -1.51
C THR A 44 5.51 -4.88 -0.25
N VAL A 45 6.46 -5.26 0.61
CA VAL A 45 6.90 -4.47 1.78
C VAL A 45 8.39 -4.14 1.63
N PHE A 46 8.72 -2.87 1.80
CA PHE A 46 10.07 -2.33 1.76
C PHE A 46 10.47 -1.85 3.15
N TYR A 47 11.72 -2.10 3.53
CA TYR A 47 12.25 -1.80 4.86
C TYR A 47 13.53 -0.99 4.76
N ASN A 48 13.67 0.01 5.63
CA ASN A 48 14.92 0.76 5.80
C ASN A 48 15.66 0.35 7.09
N LYS A 49 16.83 0.94 7.35
CA LYS A 49 17.63 0.66 8.55
C LYS A 49 17.17 1.41 9.81
N ASP A 50 16.30 2.41 9.67
CA ASP A 50 15.78 3.28 10.74
C ASP A 50 14.32 2.95 11.09
N ASN A 51 13.94 1.67 11.00
CA ASN A 51 12.61 1.18 11.35
C ASN A 51 11.47 1.70 10.47
N LYS A 52 11.77 2.34 9.34
CA LYS A 52 10.77 2.83 8.39
C LYS A 52 10.36 1.71 7.45
N ILE A 53 9.07 1.69 7.13
CA ILE A 53 8.49 0.74 6.19
C ILE A 53 7.68 1.47 5.12
N VAL A 54 7.67 0.91 3.92
CA VAL A 54 6.72 1.26 2.85
C VAL A 54 6.06 -0.02 2.40
N PHE A 55 4.77 0.00 2.09
CA PHE A 55 4.12 -1.15 1.51
C PHE A 55 3.08 -0.76 0.48
N LEU A 56 2.91 -1.64 -0.51
CA LEU A 56 1.93 -1.50 -1.58
C LEU A 56 0.72 -2.36 -1.22
N SER A 57 -0.44 -1.73 -1.10
CA SER A 57 -1.69 -2.38 -0.72
C SER A 57 -2.69 -2.32 -1.87
N ILE A 58 -3.31 -3.46 -2.18
CA ILE A 58 -4.35 -3.60 -3.19
C ILE A 58 -5.61 -4.06 -2.48
N THR A 59 -6.66 -3.25 -2.52
CA THR A 59 -7.97 -3.58 -1.98
C THR A 59 -8.89 -4.03 -3.11
N LYS A 60 -9.48 -5.21 -2.93
CA LYS A 60 -10.61 -5.71 -3.72
C LYS A 60 -11.91 -5.30 -3.03
N LYS A 61 -12.82 -4.67 -3.76
CA LYS A 61 -14.10 -4.21 -3.23
C LYS A 61 -15.22 -4.47 -4.22
N GLU A 62 -16.42 -4.67 -3.69
CA GLU A 62 -17.64 -4.61 -4.49
C GLU A 62 -17.77 -3.19 -5.08
N ASN A 63 -18.21 -3.09 -6.31
CA ASN A 63 -18.54 -1.86 -6.99
C ASN A 63 -19.81 -2.06 -7.81
N ARG A 64 -20.93 -1.56 -7.28
CA ARG A 64 -22.24 -1.61 -7.95
C ARG A 64 -22.30 -0.77 -9.23
N TYR A 65 -21.27 0.03 -9.50
CA TYR A 65 -21.14 0.88 -10.68
C TYR A 65 -20.02 0.39 -11.62
N ALA A 66 -19.45 -0.79 -11.40
CA ALA A 66 -18.50 -1.37 -12.35
C ALA A 66 -19.25 -1.74 -13.63
N ILE A 67 -19.04 -0.99 -14.70
CA ILE A 67 -19.71 -1.21 -15.99
C ILE A 67 -18.93 -2.25 -16.82
N ASN A 68 -17.63 -2.38 -16.56
CA ASN A 68 -16.69 -3.17 -17.37
C ASN A 68 -16.38 -4.56 -16.80
N ASN A 69 -17.00 -4.93 -15.67
CA ASN A 69 -16.78 -6.21 -15.00
C ASN A 69 -18.13 -6.75 -14.48
N ASP A 70 -18.52 -7.91 -15.01
CA ASP A 70 -19.79 -8.56 -14.73
C ASP A 70 -19.92 -9.02 -13.27
N ASP A 71 -18.80 -9.22 -12.57
CA ASP A 71 -18.78 -9.63 -11.17
C ASP A 71 -19.04 -8.46 -10.20
N GLY A 72 -19.14 -7.22 -10.71
CA GLY A 72 -19.33 -6.03 -9.89
C GLY A 72 -18.14 -5.80 -8.94
N ILE A 73 -16.92 -6.10 -9.39
CA ILE A 73 -15.69 -5.99 -8.61
C ILE A 73 -14.85 -4.82 -9.11
N SER A 74 -14.21 -4.11 -8.18
CA SER A 74 -13.14 -3.17 -8.51
C SER A 74 -11.95 -3.35 -7.58
N TYR A 75 -10.80 -2.92 -8.07
CA TYR A 75 -9.54 -2.93 -7.36
C TYR A 75 -9.08 -1.48 -7.14
N SER A 76 -8.57 -1.20 -5.95
CA SER A 76 -7.92 0.07 -5.63
C SER A 76 -6.58 -0.19 -4.96
N GLY A 77 -5.54 0.47 -5.44
CA GLY A 77 -4.19 0.34 -4.96
C GLY A 77 -3.67 1.63 -4.33
N GLU A 78 -3.01 1.51 -3.18
CA GLU A 78 -2.40 2.62 -2.46
C GLU A 78 -1.01 2.26 -1.93
N CYS A 79 -0.12 3.25 -1.85
CA CYS A 79 1.20 3.13 -1.23
C CYS A 79 1.14 3.73 0.18
N TYR A 80 1.57 2.97 1.18
CA TYR A 80 1.54 3.38 2.57
C TYR A 80 2.94 3.49 3.15
N ILE A 81 3.11 4.41 4.10
CA ILE A 81 4.35 4.59 4.85
C ILE A 81 4.09 4.38 6.34
N GLY A 82 5.07 3.82 7.03
CA GLY A 82 4.93 3.49 8.44
C GLY A 82 6.26 3.28 9.15
N THR A 83 6.16 2.86 10.41
CA THR A 83 7.30 2.39 11.19
C THR A 83 7.05 1.01 11.77
N LYS A 84 8.13 0.26 11.99
CA LYS A 84 8.13 -1.04 12.66
C LYS A 84 9.10 -1.00 13.84
N GLU A 85 8.59 -1.08 15.06
CA GLU A 85 9.41 -1.22 16.25
C GLU A 85 10.10 -2.59 16.26
N LEU A 86 11.44 -2.63 16.37
CA LEU A 86 12.20 -3.88 16.25
C LEU A 86 11.94 -4.86 17.40
N GLU A 87 11.87 -4.34 18.63
CA GLU A 87 11.72 -5.18 19.83
C GLU A 87 10.31 -5.76 19.95
N SER A 88 9.29 -4.91 19.77
CA SER A 88 7.88 -5.30 19.89
C SER A 88 7.29 -5.88 18.60
N LYS A 89 8.01 -5.77 17.48
CA LYS A 89 7.53 -6.04 16.11
C LYS A 89 6.23 -5.30 15.77
N LYS A 90 5.91 -4.23 16.50
CA LYS A 90 4.68 -3.47 16.30
C LYS A 90 4.82 -2.58 15.08
N ILE A 91 3.87 -2.70 14.16
CA ILE A 91 3.79 -1.85 12.96
C ILE A 91 2.77 -0.74 13.18
N LYS A 92 3.14 0.48 12.79
CA LYS A 92 2.26 1.65 12.76
C LYS A 92 2.24 2.25 11.36
N ILE A 93 1.05 2.35 10.77
CA ILE A 93 0.83 3.11 9.53
C ILE A 93 0.80 4.59 9.90
N LEU A 94 1.68 5.39 9.32
CA LEU A 94 1.74 6.83 9.54
C LEU A 94 0.87 7.56 8.51
N ASP A 95 1.16 7.37 7.23
CA ASP A 95 0.43 8.02 6.14
C ASP A 95 0.30 7.14 4.88
N ARG A 96 -0.40 7.65 3.87
CA ARG A 96 -0.40 7.15 2.51
C ARG A 96 0.24 8.17 1.56
N LEU A 97 0.87 7.69 0.50
CA LEU A 97 1.33 8.57 -0.59
C LEU A 97 0.15 9.19 -1.31
N LYS A 98 0.41 10.30 -2.01
CA LYS A 98 -0.62 11.11 -2.67
C LYS A 98 -1.34 10.35 -3.78
N TYR A 99 -0.61 9.57 -4.57
CA TYR A 99 -1.14 8.90 -5.75
C TYR A 99 -1.61 7.48 -5.44
N SER A 100 -2.69 7.08 -6.11
CA SER A 100 -3.33 5.77 -6.01
C SER A 100 -3.70 5.27 -7.41
N SER A 101 -4.06 4.00 -7.53
CA SER A 101 -4.52 3.39 -8.78
C SER A 101 -5.87 2.72 -8.57
N THR A 102 -6.77 2.76 -9.54
CA THR A 102 -8.05 2.03 -9.49
C THR A 102 -8.34 1.38 -10.82
N SER A 103 -8.95 0.20 -10.81
CA SER A 103 -9.46 -0.46 -12.02
C SER A 103 -10.72 -1.25 -11.69
N ASP A 104 -11.71 -1.18 -12.57
CA ASP A 104 -12.91 -2.00 -12.58
C ASP A 104 -12.98 -2.91 -13.82
N GLU A 105 -11.85 -3.10 -14.51
CA GLU A 105 -11.71 -4.06 -15.62
C GLU A 105 -11.52 -5.49 -15.10
N ASN A 106 -11.74 -6.49 -15.97
CA ASN A 106 -11.57 -7.91 -15.65
C ASN A 106 -10.14 -8.27 -15.22
N ASP A 107 -9.12 -7.62 -15.77
CA ASP A 107 -7.70 -7.74 -15.39
C ASP A 107 -7.28 -6.70 -14.33
N GLY A 108 -8.26 -6.14 -13.60
CA GLY A 108 -8.07 -4.98 -12.74
C GLY A 108 -7.02 -5.16 -11.64
N PHE A 109 -6.87 -6.37 -11.10
CA PHE A 109 -5.83 -6.67 -10.11
C PHE A 109 -4.42 -6.43 -10.67
N ASP A 110 -4.11 -7.04 -11.82
CA ASP A 110 -2.78 -6.95 -12.45
C ASP A 110 -2.46 -5.53 -12.89
N ARG A 111 -3.47 -4.81 -13.41
CA ARG A 111 -3.34 -3.39 -13.75
C ARG A 111 -3.01 -2.53 -12.55
N VAL A 112 -3.77 -2.69 -11.47
CA VAL A 112 -3.54 -1.94 -10.23
C VAL A 112 -2.17 -2.27 -9.65
N GLN A 113 -1.78 -3.55 -9.65
CA GLN A 113 -0.46 -3.98 -9.17
C GLN A 113 0.67 -3.34 -9.98
N LYS A 114 0.60 -3.37 -11.31
CA LYS A 114 1.60 -2.75 -12.20
C LYS A 114 1.66 -1.23 -12.02
N SER A 115 0.51 -0.57 -12.01
CA SER A 115 0.41 0.88 -11.82
C SER A 115 0.94 1.31 -10.46
N LEU A 116 0.66 0.56 -9.39
CA LEU A 116 1.20 0.83 -8.06
C LEU A 116 2.72 0.78 -8.01
N ARG A 117 3.32 -0.23 -8.64
CA ARG A 117 4.78 -0.33 -8.73
C ARG A 117 5.35 0.87 -9.47
N ASN A 118 4.72 1.30 -10.56
CA ASN A 118 5.15 2.50 -11.29
C ASN A 118 5.00 3.78 -10.47
N ILE A 119 3.89 3.95 -9.74
CA ILE A 119 3.67 5.07 -8.82
C ILE A 119 4.78 5.09 -7.77
N TYR A 120 5.03 3.96 -7.13
CA TYR A 120 6.09 3.84 -6.13
C TYR A 120 7.46 4.21 -6.72
N LEU A 121 7.85 3.62 -7.85
CA LEU A 121 9.12 3.93 -8.50
C LEU A 121 9.24 5.41 -8.90
N THR A 122 8.14 6.02 -9.35
CA THR A 122 8.12 7.45 -9.71
C THR A 122 8.32 8.33 -8.47
N GLU A 123 7.61 8.03 -7.37
CA GLU A 123 7.75 8.75 -6.09
C GLU A 123 9.14 8.56 -5.46
N MET A 124 9.82 7.45 -5.78
CA MET A 124 11.20 7.18 -5.40
C MET A 124 12.24 7.89 -6.28
N GLU A 125 11.80 8.66 -7.29
CA GLU A 125 12.67 9.20 -8.35
C GLU A 125 13.57 8.12 -8.97
N PHE A 126 13.02 6.92 -9.15
CA PHE A 126 13.76 5.79 -9.71
C PHE A 126 14.25 6.14 -11.12
N ILE A 127 15.56 6.04 -11.31
CA ILE A 127 16.20 6.09 -12.63
C ILE A 127 16.81 4.71 -12.85
N ASP A 128 16.41 4.07 -13.95
CA ASP A 128 16.90 2.75 -14.32
C ASP A 128 18.44 2.73 -14.35
N GLY A 129 19.04 1.75 -13.68
CA GLY A 129 20.50 1.64 -13.51
C GLY A 129 21.16 2.61 -12.53
N ARG A 130 20.43 3.49 -11.82
CA ARG A 130 21.04 4.52 -10.93
C ARG A 130 20.62 4.44 -9.46
N PHE A 131 19.37 4.11 -9.17
CA PHE A 131 18.84 4.18 -7.80
C PHE A 131 18.20 2.86 -7.39
N ASN A 132 18.87 2.16 -6.46
CA ASN A 132 18.41 0.90 -5.90
C ASN A 132 17.42 1.20 -4.75
N ILE A 133 16.56 0.25 -4.38
CA ILE A 133 15.70 0.26 -3.17
C ILE A 133 16.41 0.72 -1.87
N ASN A 134 17.74 0.67 -1.85
CA ASN A 134 18.61 1.14 -0.79
C ASN A 134 18.89 2.66 -0.83
N ASP A 135 18.27 3.42 -1.73
CA ASP A 135 18.51 4.85 -1.85
C ASP A 135 17.89 5.59 -0.67
N ASN A 136 18.78 6.14 0.15
CA ASN A 136 18.43 6.92 1.33
C ASN A 136 17.56 8.14 1.00
N ARG A 137 17.56 8.65 -0.24
CA ARG A 137 16.83 9.87 -0.62
C ARG A 137 15.31 9.75 -0.42
N PHE A 138 14.73 8.57 -0.62
CA PHE A 138 13.32 8.37 -0.26
C PHE A 138 13.12 8.38 1.26
N TRP A 139 14.00 7.71 1.99
CA TRP A 139 13.95 7.60 3.45
C TRP A 139 14.31 8.91 4.17
N THR A 140 14.98 9.84 3.48
CA THR A 140 15.29 11.20 3.95
C THR A 140 14.42 12.26 3.28
N SER A 141 13.49 11.86 2.39
CA SER A 141 12.60 12.78 1.68
C SER A 141 11.63 13.48 2.63
N LYS A 142 11.04 14.57 2.14
CA LYS A 142 10.02 15.33 2.86
C LYS A 142 8.78 14.50 3.21
N VAL A 143 8.55 13.38 2.54
CA VAL A 143 7.46 12.43 2.85
C VAL A 143 7.53 11.94 4.30
N TRP A 144 8.73 11.90 4.90
CA TRP A 144 8.94 11.55 6.31
C TRP A 144 9.00 12.75 7.26
N ASN A 145 9.18 13.97 6.74
CA ASN A 145 9.46 15.18 7.54
C ASN A 145 8.25 16.09 7.74
N GLY A 146 7.04 15.70 7.31
CA GLY A 146 5.87 16.51 7.63
C GLY A 146 4.55 16.03 7.03
N LYS A 147 3.59 15.81 7.93
CA LYS A 147 2.53 16.80 8.16
C LYS A 147 2.49 17.14 9.64
#